data_AF-Q1PAG5-F1
#
_entry.id   AF-Q1PAG5-F1
#
_cell.length_a   1.000
_cell.length_b   1.000
_cell.length_c   1.000
_cell.angle_alpha   90.00
_cell.angle_beta   90.00
_cell.angle_gamma   90.00
#
_symmetry.space_group_name_H-M   'P 1'
#
loop_
_entity.id
_entity.type
_entity.pdbx_description
1 polymer ?
#
loop_
_entity_poly.entity_id
_entity_poly.type
_entity_poly.pdbx_seq_one_letter_code
_entity_poly.pdbx_strand_id
1 'polypeptide(L)'
;MGHDVTKIDWANKKLYVKELKTGKEFEDTYDKLILATGSWPVTPPIEGLKQEGTTYGLKKGIFFSKLYQQGQEIIEELKKPEVKKVMVVGAGYIGVELIEAFKNHGKEVILMEALPRVMGNYFDKEITDEAEKRIKEAGIEMHLGETVKKFEGDDRVKKVVTDKGSYEV
;
A
#
# COMPACT_ATOMS: atom_id res chain seq x y z
N MET A 1 -16.42 -0.48 8.94
CA MET A 1 -17.25 0.74 9.09
C MET A 1 -18.47 0.61 8.18
N GLY A 2 -19.63 1.12 8.60
CA GLY A 2 -20.90 1.00 7.85
C GLY A 2 -21.50 2.32 7.38
N HIS A 3 -20.88 3.45 7.74
CA HIS A 3 -21.35 4.80 7.41
C HIS A 3 -20.17 5.65 6.95
N ASP A 4 -20.42 6.51 5.99
CA ASP A 4 -19.48 7.48 5.45
C ASP A 4 -20.05 8.90 5.60
N VAL A 5 -19.30 9.80 6.23
CA VAL A 5 -19.71 11.20 6.41
C VAL A 5 -19.22 11.98 5.20
N THR A 6 -20.12 12.30 4.29
CA THR A 6 -19.79 12.86 2.97
C THR A 6 -19.69 14.38 2.98
N LYS A 7 -20.35 15.06 3.93
CA LYS A 7 -20.32 16.51 4.09
C LYS A 7 -20.57 16.92 5.54
N ILE A 8 -19.93 18.02 5.94
CA ILE A 8 -20.12 18.67 7.24
C ILE A 8 -20.61 20.10 6.98
N ASP A 9 -21.78 20.43 7.52
CA ASP A 9 -22.26 21.81 7.64
C ASP A 9 -21.90 22.33 9.02
N TRP A 10 -20.88 23.19 9.06
CA TRP A 10 -20.34 23.76 10.29
C TRP A 10 -21.25 24.82 10.90
N ALA A 11 -21.97 25.58 10.06
CA ALA A 11 -22.82 26.68 10.53
C ALA A 11 -24.06 26.15 11.24
N ASN A 12 -24.66 25.09 10.68
CA ASN A 12 -25.87 24.47 11.21
C ASN A 12 -25.58 23.24 12.09
N LYS A 13 -24.30 22.92 12.33
CA LYS A 13 -23.85 21.72 13.07
C LYS A 13 -24.51 20.42 12.61
N LYS A 14 -24.52 20.20 11.30
CA LYS A 14 -25.17 19.05 10.64
C LYS A 14 -24.15 18.21 9.87
N LEU A 15 -24.38 16.90 9.84
CA LEU A 15 -23.63 15.90 9.07
C LEU A 15 -24.54 15.35 7.98
N TYR A 16 -23.95 15.08 6.83
CA TYR A 16 -24.58 14.30 5.76
C TYR A 16 -23.88 12.95 5.73
N VAL A 17 -24.65 11.88 5.92
CA VAL A 17 -24.13 10.54 6.13
C VAL A 17 -24.73 9.60 5.11
N LYS A 18 -23.89 8.76 4.51
CA LYS A 18 -24.27 7.66 3.64
C LYS A 18 -24.05 6.33 4.35
N GLU A 19 -25.11 5.56 4.55
CA GLU A 19 -25.01 4.17 5.00
C GLU A 19 -24.46 3.31 3.85
N LEU A 20 -23.29 2.72 4.04
CA LEU A 20 -22.55 2.02 2.98
C LEU A 20 -23.21 0.70 2.55
N LYS A 21 -23.98 0.06 3.43
CA LYS A 21 -24.65 -1.20 3.11
C LYS A 21 -25.90 -1.03 2.25
N THR A 22 -26.68 0.01 2.53
CA THR A 22 -27.98 0.25 1.90
C THR A 22 -27.92 1.35 0.83
N GLY A 23 -26.87 2.18 0.87
CA GLY A 23 -26.75 3.39 0.06
C GLY A 23 -27.64 4.54 0.54
N LYS A 24 -28.39 4.36 1.63
CA LYS A 24 -29.30 5.38 2.17
C LYS A 24 -28.52 6.57 2.67
N GLU A 25 -28.99 7.76 2.31
CA GLU A 25 -28.45 9.02 2.80
C GLU A 25 -29.38 9.62 3.86
N PHE A 26 -28.80 10.19 4.91
CA PHE A 26 -29.52 10.88 5.95
C PHE A 26 -28.69 12.00 6.56
N GLU A 27 -29.35 12.86 7.32
CA GLU A 27 -28.74 13.95 8.04
C GLU A 27 -28.72 13.64 9.54
N ASP A 28 -27.66 14.09 10.21
CA ASP A 28 -27.54 14.00 11.67
C ASP A 28 -26.98 15.31 12.23
N THR A 29 -27.08 15.55 13.53
CA THR A 29 -26.63 16.79 14.17
C THR A 29 -25.64 16.50 15.30
N TYR A 30 -24.82 17.49 15.63
CA TYR A 30 -23.83 17.35 16.70
C TYR A 30 -23.74 18.59 17.59
N ASP A 31 -23.46 18.40 18.87
CA ASP A 31 -23.05 19.49 19.77
C ASP A 31 -21.56 19.80 19.63
N LYS A 32 -20.76 18.73 19.56
CA LYS A 32 -19.31 18.71 19.38
C LYS A 32 -18.94 17.66 18.34
N LEU A 33 -18.00 17.99 17.46
CA LEU A 33 -17.52 17.11 16.40
C LEU A 33 -16.04 16.80 16.60
N ILE A 34 -15.70 15.51 16.67
CA ILE A 34 -14.32 15.03 16.74
C ILE A 34 -13.95 14.45 15.38
N LEU A 35 -12.94 15.03 14.74
CA LEU A 35 -12.41 14.51 13.48
C LEU A 35 -11.37 13.42 13.78
N ALA A 36 -11.72 12.17 13.51
CA ALA A 36 -10.88 11.00 13.72
C ALA A 36 -10.82 10.10 12.47
N THR A 37 -10.79 10.72 11.28
CA THR A 37 -10.87 10.03 9.98
C THR A 37 -9.57 9.31 9.57
N GLY A 38 -8.50 9.47 10.36
CA GLY A 38 -7.22 8.83 10.09
C GLY A 38 -6.56 9.34 8.81
N SER A 39 -5.90 8.43 8.08
CA SER A 39 -5.19 8.72 6.84
C SER A 39 -5.41 7.63 5.80
N TRP A 40 -5.11 7.93 4.54
CA TRP A 40 -5.19 6.98 3.41
C TRP A 40 -3.82 6.85 2.72
N PRO A 41 -3.46 5.70 2.13
CA PRO A 41 -2.23 5.56 1.35
C PRO A 41 -2.15 6.61 0.24
N VAL A 42 -0.95 7.15 0.04
CA VAL A 42 -0.68 8.02 -1.11
C VAL A 42 -0.62 7.14 -2.36
N THR A 43 -1.35 7.54 -3.39
CA THR A 43 -1.41 6.82 -4.67
C THR A 43 -0.84 7.71 -5.77
N PRO A 44 0.46 7.61 -6.08
CA PRO A 44 1.05 8.42 -7.15
C PRO A 44 0.43 8.06 -8.51
N PRO A 45 0.40 8.99 -9.47
CA PRO A 45 -0.15 8.75 -10.81
C PRO A 45 0.81 7.89 -11.65
N ILE A 46 0.93 6.61 -11.31
CA ILE A 46 1.79 5.64 -12.00
C ILE A 46 0.97 4.93 -13.07
N GLU A 47 1.50 4.86 -14.28
CA GLU A 47 0.84 4.15 -15.38
C GLU A 47 0.60 2.68 -15.02
N GLY A 48 -0.60 2.16 -15.33
CA GLY A 48 -0.97 0.78 -15.04
C GLY A 48 -1.24 0.45 -13.56
N LEU A 49 -1.14 1.41 -12.63
CA LEU A 49 -1.49 1.20 -11.22
C LEU A 49 -2.99 1.00 -11.01
N LYS A 50 -3.82 1.76 -11.75
CA LYS A 50 -5.27 1.74 -11.60
C LYS A 50 -5.93 0.84 -12.65
N GLN A 51 -7.03 0.20 -12.26
CA GLN A 51 -7.89 -0.58 -13.15
C GLN A 51 -9.34 -0.41 -12.72
N GLU A 52 -10.20 0.03 -13.64
CA GLU A 52 -11.63 0.21 -13.34
C GLU A 52 -12.31 -1.13 -13.01
N GLY A 53 -13.33 -1.08 -12.15
CA GLY A 53 -14.10 -2.26 -11.76
C GLY A 53 -13.39 -3.21 -10.79
N THR A 54 -12.22 -2.83 -10.26
CA THR A 54 -11.47 -3.61 -9.27
C THR A 54 -11.62 -3.06 -7.85
N THR A 55 -11.34 -3.91 -6.85
CA THR A 55 -11.30 -3.49 -5.45
C THR A 55 -10.27 -2.38 -5.25
N TYR A 56 -10.67 -1.28 -4.61
CA TYR A 56 -9.87 -0.06 -4.40
C TYR A 56 -9.37 0.62 -5.70
N GLY A 57 -9.86 0.21 -6.88
CA GLY A 57 -9.47 0.77 -8.18
C GLY A 57 -8.03 0.46 -8.59
N LEU A 58 -7.42 -0.59 -8.03
CA LEU A 58 -6.05 -1.01 -8.32
C LEU A 58 -6.02 -2.16 -9.33
N LYS A 59 -5.02 -2.15 -10.23
CA LYS A 59 -4.74 -3.31 -11.09
C LYS A 59 -4.57 -4.57 -10.23
N LYS A 60 -5.16 -5.68 -10.67
CA LYS A 60 -5.14 -6.93 -9.89
C LYS A 60 -3.70 -7.35 -9.59
N GLY A 61 -3.47 -7.86 -8.40
CA GLY A 61 -2.14 -8.21 -7.89
C GLY A 61 -1.39 -7.05 -7.24
N ILE A 62 -1.95 -5.84 -7.26
CA ILE A 62 -1.45 -4.69 -6.47
C ILE A 62 -2.36 -4.48 -5.27
N PHE A 63 -1.77 -4.31 -4.09
CA PHE A 63 -2.49 -4.19 -2.82
C PHE A 63 -2.01 -2.97 -2.04
N PHE A 64 -2.93 -2.33 -1.33
CA PHE A 64 -2.58 -1.45 -0.20
C PHE A 64 -2.43 -2.28 1.08
N SER A 65 -1.68 -1.79 2.05
CA SER A 65 -1.61 -2.35 3.41
C SER A 65 -1.89 -1.27 4.44
N LYS A 66 -3.18 -0.97 4.65
CA LYS A 66 -3.63 0.07 5.61
C LYS A 66 -4.76 -0.42 6.51
N LEU A 67 -5.75 -1.08 5.92
CA LEU A 67 -6.90 -1.62 6.63
C LEU A 67 -6.63 -3.07 7.04
N TYR A 68 -7.29 -3.50 8.12
CA TYR A 68 -7.27 -4.90 8.55
C TYR A 68 -7.69 -5.86 7.41
N GLN A 69 -8.75 -5.49 6.68
CA GLN A 69 -9.27 -6.28 5.56
C GLN A 69 -8.24 -6.44 4.44
N GLN A 70 -7.48 -5.38 4.14
CA GLN A 70 -6.41 -5.44 3.14
C GLN A 70 -5.29 -6.37 3.59
N GLY A 71 -4.94 -6.39 4.89
CA GLY A 71 -4.02 -7.37 5.44
C GLY A 71 -4.52 -8.82 5.26
N GLN A 72 -5.81 -9.06 5.49
CA GLN A 72 -6.42 -10.37 5.22
C GLN A 72 -6.35 -10.75 3.74
N GLU A 73 -6.69 -9.82 2.84
CA GLU A 73 -6.60 -10.01 1.38
C GLU A 73 -5.17 -10.39 0.96
N ILE A 74 -4.16 -9.69 1.47
CA ILE A 74 -2.74 -10.01 1.22
C ILE A 74 -2.39 -11.41 1.72
N ILE A 75 -2.80 -11.79 2.92
CA ILE A 75 -2.53 -13.13 3.49
C ILE A 75 -3.16 -14.22 2.62
N GLU A 76 -4.39 -14.05 2.17
CA GLU A 76 -5.04 -15.00 1.26
C GLU A 76 -4.35 -15.07 -0.10
N GLU A 77 -3.88 -13.94 -0.63
CA GLU A 77 -3.10 -13.90 -1.87
C GLU A 77 -1.79 -14.68 -1.73
N LEU A 78 -1.09 -14.54 -0.61
CA LEU A 78 0.17 -15.24 -0.35
C LEU A 78 0.01 -16.75 -0.24
N LYS A 79 -1.18 -17.27 0.09
CA LYS A 79 -1.44 -18.72 0.14
C LYS A 79 -1.50 -19.36 -1.26
N LYS A 80 -1.70 -18.56 -2.30
CA LYS A 80 -1.83 -19.06 -3.67
C LYS A 80 -0.49 -19.62 -4.18
N PRO A 81 -0.43 -20.88 -4.67
CA PRO A 81 0.82 -21.50 -5.12
C PRO A 81 1.53 -20.78 -6.27
N GLU A 82 0.77 -20.08 -7.11
CA GLU A 82 1.29 -19.30 -8.23
C GLU A 82 1.98 -18.00 -7.80
N VAL A 83 1.67 -17.49 -6.60
CA VAL A 83 2.29 -16.28 -6.05
C VAL A 83 3.62 -16.70 -5.41
N LYS A 84 4.70 -16.63 -6.20
CA LYS A 84 6.06 -16.99 -5.73
C LYS A 84 6.91 -15.78 -5.39
N LYS A 85 6.65 -14.65 -6.05
CA LYS A 85 7.43 -13.43 -5.96
C LYS A 85 6.53 -12.26 -5.56
N VAL A 86 7.05 -11.37 -4.73
CA VAL A 86 6.33 -10.20 -4.23
C VAL A 86 7.28 -9.01 -4.23
N MET A 87 6.82 -7.89 -4.80
CA MET A 87 7.54 -6.61 -4.70
C MET A 87 6.83 -5.70 -3.69
N VAL A 88 7.61 -5.15 -2.76
CA VAL A 88 7.20 -4.07 -1.86
C VAL A 88 7.74 -2.75 -2.40
N VAL A 89 6.85 -1.81 -2.69
CA VAL A 89 7.21 -0.47 -3.19
C VAL A 89 7.16 0.53 -2.03
N GLY A 90 8.32 1.05 -1.66
CA GLY A 90 8.57 1.90 -0.51
C GLY A 90 9.24 1.13 0.63
N ALA A 91 10.42 1.56 1.03
CA ALA A 91 11.23 1.03 2.13
C ALA A 91 11.14 1.91 3.40
N GLY A 92 9.96 2.46 3.68
CA GLY A 92 9.65 2.97 5.02
C GLY A 92 9.51 1.84 6.04
N TYR A 93 9.26 2.17 7.32
CA TYR A 93 9.14 1.15 8.37
C TYR A 93 8.09 0.07 8.06
N ILE A 94 6.93 0.45 7.48
CA ILE A 94 5.89 -0.49 7.03
C ILE A 94 6.44 -1.43 5.95
N GLY A 95 7.15 -0.88 4.96
CA GLY A 95 7.72 -1.68 3.87
C GLY A 95 8.73 -2.71 4.39
N VAL A 96 9.57 -2.31 5.35
CA VAL A 96 10.54 -3.18 6.00
C VAL A 96 9.86 -4.32 6.78
N GLU A 97 8.78 -4.04 7.51
CA GLU A 97 7.99 -5.09 8.18
C GLU A 97 7.34 -6.05 7.17
N LEU A 98 6.83 -5.53 6.04
CA LEU A 98 6.18 -6.36 5.02
C LEU A 98 7.15 -7.29 4.30
N ILE A 99 8.37 -6.86 4.00
CA ILE A 99 9.35 -7.74 3.34
C ILE A 99 9.74 -8.92 4.24
N GLU A 100 9.86 -8.69 5.55
CA GLU A 100 10.10 -9.75 6.53
C GLU A 100 8.91 -10.71 6.58
N ALA A 101 7.69 -10.17 6.67
CA ALA A 101 6.48 -10.99 6.67
C ALA A 101 6.36 -11.86 5.41
N PHE A 102 6.63 -11.31 4.23
CA PHE A 102 6.53 -12.05 2.96
C PHE A 102 7.65 -13.08 2.81
N LYS A 103 8.87 -12.76 3.28
CA LYS A 103 9.97 -13.73 3.34
C LYS A 103 9.62 -14.91 4.25
N ASN A 104 9.02 -14.65 5.41
CA ASN A 104 8.54 -15.68 6.35
C ASN A 104 7.40 -16.54 5.77
N HIS A 105 6.67 -16.03 4.76
CA HIS A 105 5.71 -16.80 3.97
C HIS A 105 6.34 -17.54 2.77
N GLY A 106 7.68 -17.64 2.74
CA GLY A 106 8.41 -18.40 1.74
C GLY A 106 8.44 -17.76 0.35
N LYS A 107 8.20 -16.45 0.25
CA LYS A 107 8.21 -15.74 -1.04
C LYS A 107 9.60 -15.22 -1.38
N GLU A 108 9.87 -15.12 -2.68
CA GLU A 108 10.93 -14.27 -3.20
C GLU A 108 10.48 -12.82 -3.08
N VAL A 109 11.31 -11.96 -2.46
CA VAL A 109 10.91 -10.60 -2.12
C VAL A 109 11.86 -9.59 -2.76
N ILE A 110 11.27 -8.62 -3.46
CA ILE A 110 11.95 -7.40 -3.91
C ILE A 110 11.49 -6.22 -3.06
N LEU A 111 12.43 -5.46 -2.51
CA LEU A 111 12.21 -4.15 -1.92
C LEU A 111 12.64 -3.06 -2.91
N MET A 112 11.72 -2.18 -3.28
CA MET A 112 11.95 -1.06 -4.19
C MET A 112 11.79 0.26 -3.44
N GLU A 113 12.76 1.17 -3.54
CA GLU A 113 12.72 2.47 -2.88
C GLU A 113 13.30 3.58 -3.76
N ALA A 114 12.57 4.68 -3.87
CA ALA A 114 12.97 5.84 -4.66
C ALA A 114 14.11 6.64 -4.01
N LEU A 115 14.21 6.60 -2.67
CA LEU A 115 15.29 7.21 -1.91
C LEU A 115 16.55 6.33 -1.87
N PRO A 116 17.74 6.92 -1.62
CA PRO A 116 19.00 6.17 -1.62
C PRO A 116 19.17 5.16 -0.48
N ARG A 117 18.30 5.18 0.54
CA ARG A 117 18.43 4.39 1.78
C ARG A 117 17.07 3.89 2.26
N VAL A 118 17.05 2.72 2.89
CA VAL A 118 15.86 2.24 3.61
C VAL A 118 15.61 3.12 4.83
N MET A 119 14.35 3.40 5.15
CA MET A 119 13.94 4.21 6.30
C MET A 119 14.65 5.57 6.43
N GLY A 120 15.17 6.13 5.32
CA GLY A 120 16.02 7.32 5.32
C GLY A 120 15.36 8.60 5.82
N ASN A 121 14.03 8.64 5.85
CA ASN A 121 13.25 9.75 6.44
C ASN A 121 13.07 9.64 7.97
N TYR A 122 13.45 8.51 8.56
CA TYR A 122 13.18 8.20 9.97
C TYR A 122 14.47 8.05 10.79
N PHE A 123 15.54 7.55 10.17
CA PHE A 123 16.79 7.24 10.86
C PHE A 123 18.04 7.72 10.12
N ASP A 124 19.06 8.04 10.91
CA ASP A 124 20.39 8.39 10.42
C ASP A 124 21.09 7.20 9.74
N LYS A 125 22.11 7.53 8.95
CA LYS A 125 22.76 6.58 8.05
C LYS A 125 23.32 5.35 8.77
N GLU A 126 23.90 5.54 9.95
CA GLU A 126 24.51 4.49 10.75
C GLU A 126 23.49 3.41 11.13
N ILE A 127 22.24 3.79 11.38
CA ILE A 127 21.15 2.87 11.71
C ILE A 127 20.65 2.16 10.44
N THR A 128 20.44 2.93 9.37
CA THR A 128 19.94 2.35 8.11
C THR A 128 20.94 1.42 7.46
N ASP A 129 22.25 1.68 7.58
CA ASP A 129 23.30 0.81 7.04
C ASP A 129 23.26 -0.59 7.66
N GLU A 130 23.06 -0.68 8.98
CA GLU A 130 22.90 -1.97 9.67
C GLU A 130 21.58 -2.66 9.28
N ALA A 131 20.50 -1.89 9.07
CA ALA A 131 19.24 -2.43 8.57
C ALA A 131 19.38 -2.99 7.14
N GLU A 132 20.01 -2.24 6.23
CA GLU A 132 20.27 -2.67 4.84
C GLU A 132 21.11 -3.94 4.79
N LYS A 133 22.14 -4.03 5.64
CA LYS A 133 22.96 -5.23 5.78
C LYS A 133 22.10 -6.44 6.17
N ARG A 134 21.24 -6.30 7.18
CA ARG A 134 20.36 -7.40 7.63
C ARG A 134 19.33 -7.81 6.59
N ILE A 135 18.74 -6.84 5.89
CA ILE A 135 17.81 -7.09 4.78
C ILE A 135 18.51 -7.92 3.68
N LYS A 136 19.75 -7.54 3.35
CA LYS A 136 20.56 -8.27 2.36
C LYS A 136 20.95 -9.68 2.85
N GLU A 137 21.33 -9.83 4.11
CA GLU A 137 21.65 -11.12 4.72
C GLU A 137 20.44 -12.06 4.77
N ALA A 138 19.23 -11.52 4.89
CA ALA A 138 17.97 -12.26 4.76
C ALA A 138 17.66 -12.70 3.31
N GLY A 139 18.51 -12.35 2.33
CA GLY A 139 18.33 -12.69 0.93
C GLY A 139 17.10 -12.02 0.31
N ILE A 140 16.86 -10.76 0.68
CA ILE A 140 15.85 -9.89 0.06
C ILE A 140 16.56 -9.08 -1.02
N GLU A 141 16.00 -9.09 -2.22
CA GLU A 141 16.51 -8.28 -3.34
C GLU A 141 16.12 -6.82 -3.08
N MET A 142 17.08 -5.89 -3.15
CA MET A 142 16.86 -4.51 -2.74
C MET A 142 17.37 -3.54 -3.81
N HIS A 143 16.48 -2.67 -4.27
CA HIS A 143 16.74 -1.63 -5.27
C HIS A 143 16.43 -0.27 -4.66
N LEU A 144 17.48 0.48 -4.34
CA LEU A 144 17.42 1.80 -3.72
C LEU A 144 17.75 2.89 -4.73
N GLY A 145 17.22 4.09 -4.49
CA GLY A 145 17.36 5.23 -5.39
C GLY A 145 16.65 5.03 -6.73
N GLU A 146 15.62 4.19 -6.78
CA GLU A 146 14.98 3.70 -8.00
C GLU A 146 13.46 3.86 -7.95
N THR A 147 12.91 4.53 -8.96
CA THR A 147 11.52 4.98 -8.94
C THR A 147 10.66 4.15 -9.89
N VAL A 148 9.60 3.53 -9.37
CA VAL A 148 8.57 2.86 -10.19
C VAL A 148 7.88 3.87 -11.11
N LYS A 149 7.80 3.55 -12.40
CA LYS A 149 7.18 4.38 -13.45
C LYS A 149 5.92 3.77 -14.04
N LYS A 150 5.85 2.43 -14.10
CA LYS A 150 4.74 1.73 -14.74
C LYS A 150 4.57 0.31 -14.20
N PHE A 151 3.32 -0.13 -14.11
CA PHE A 151 2.94 -1.52 -13.87
C PHE A 151 2.40 -2.14 -15.16
N GLU A 152 2.99 -3.24 -15.61
CA GLU A 152 2.65 -3.94 -16.84
C GLU A 152 2.00 -5.31 -16.55
N GLY A 153 1.16 -5.73 -17.48
CA GLY A 153 0.36 -6.95 -17.43
C GLY A 153 -1.09 -6.68 -17.82
N ASP A 154 -1.72 -7.67 -18.47
CA ASP A 154 -3.06 -7.52 -19.04
C ASP A 154 -4.11 -7.30 -17.93
N ASP A 155 -4.57 -8.39 -17.31
CA ASP A 155 -5.55 -8.36 -16.21
C ASP A 155 -4.90 -8.22 -14.83
N ARG A 156 -3.70 -8.76 -14.66
CA ARG A 156 -2.91 -8.75 -13.43
C ARG A 156 -1.54 -8.18 -13.70
N VAL A 157 -0.96 -7.45 -12.74
CA VAL A 157 0.46 -7.09 -12.79
C VAL A 157 1.32 -8.34 -12.93
N LYS A 158 2.30 -8.27 -13.84
CA LYS A 158 3.34 -9.28 -14.08
C LYS A 158 4.73 -8.67 -14.10
N LYS A 159 4.82 -7.36 -14.35
CA LYS A 159 6.09 -6.65 -14.50
C LYS A 159 5.99 -5.24 -13.97
N VAL A 160 7.05 -4.78 -13.33
CA VAL A 160 7.21 -3.40 -12.85
C VAL A 160 8.35 -2.76 -13.62
N VAL A 161 8.10 -1.60 -14.22
CA VAL A 161 9.09 -0.79 -14.94
C VAL A 161 9.46 0.41 -14.08
N THR A 162 10.76 0.67 -13.98
CA THR A 162 11.33 1.77 -13.20
C THR A 162 12.09 2.74 -14.10
N ASP A 163 12.76 3.73 -13.52
CA ASP A 163 13.71 4.59 -14.22
C ASP A 163 15.06 3.94 -14.51
N LYS A 164 15.35 2.75 -13.98
CA LYS A 164 16.63 2.05 -14.15
C LYS A 164 16.52 0.66 -14.77
N GLY A 165 15.34 0.05 -14.75
CA GLY A 165 15.18 -1.33 -15.19
C GLY A 165 13.74 -1.81 -15.22
N SER A 166 13.59 -3.13 -15.22
CA SER A 166 12.28 -3.76 -15.18
C SER A 166 12.33 -5.14 -14.54
N TYR A 167 11.29 -5.50 -13.79
CA TYR A 167 11.28 -6.66 -12.91
C TYR A 167 9.99 -7.45 -13.08
N GLU A 168 10.11 -8.75 -13.32
CA GLU A 168 8.97 -9.67 -13.27
C GLU A 168 8.55 -9.90 -11.80
N VAL A 169 7.24 -9.87 -11.56
CA VAL A 169 6.59 -9.99 -10.24
C VAL A 169 5.31 -10.83 -10.29
#